data_AF-A0AA40WFZ9-F1
#
_entry.id   AF-A0AA40WFZ9-F1
#
_cell.length_a   1.000
_cell.length_b   1.000
_cell.length_c   1.000
_cell.angle_alpha   90.00
_cell.angle_beta   90.00
_cell.angle_gamma   90.00
#
_symmetry.space_group_name_H-M   'P 1'
#
loop_
_entity.id
_entity.type
_entity.pdbx_description
1 polymer ?
#
loop_
_entity_poly.entity_id
_entity_poly.type
_entity_poly.pdbx_seq_one_letter_code
_entity_poly.pdbx_strand_id
1 'polypeptide(L)'
;MKTIEVDDELYSYIASHTKHIGESASDIVRRMLNFSATTQPTASAVKGTPAAQPVAEAKPVNPVKDKVRAMRELLLSDEYAEQKKAVIRFM
;
A
#
# COMPACT_ATOMS: atom_id res chain seq x y z
N MET A 1 -6.08 15.71 -11.61
CA MET A 1 -6.03 14.79 -12.76
C MET A 1 -5.73 15.60 -14.00
N LYS A 2 -4.92 15.09 -14.93
CA LYS A 2 -4.80 15.65 -16.28
C LYS A 2 -5.57 14.75 -17.25
N THR A 3 -6.22 15.33 -18.24
CA THR A 3 -7.02 14.59 -19.22
C THR A 3 -6.21 14.42 -20.50
N ILE A 4 -6.31 13.24 -21.11
CA ILE A 4 -5.79 12.95 -22.45
C ILE A 4 -6.94 12.32 -23.26
N GLU A 5 -6.95 12.57 -24.56
CA GLU A 5 -7.89 11.94 -25.48
C GLU A 5 -7.17 10.79 -26.20
N VAL A 6 -7.88 9.68 -26.37
CA VAL A 6 -7.42 8.47 -27.08
C VAL A 6 -8.57 7.97 -27.95
N ASP A 7 -8.26 7.24 -29.02
CA ASP A 7 -9.28 6.60 -29.84
C ASP A 7 -9.97 5.41 -29.14
N ASP A 8 -11.09 4.97 -29.69
CA ASP A 8 -11.94 3.90 -29.10
C ASP A 8 -11.25 2.53 -29.06
N GLU A 9 -10.37 2.25 -30.03
CA GLU A 9 -9.63 0.99 -30.10
C GLU A 9 -8.59 0.93 -28.97
N LEU A 10 -7.82 2.00 -28.82
CA LEU A 10 -6.82 2.15 -27.75
C LEU A 10 -7.50 2.20 -26.38
N TYR A 11 -8.64 2.86 -26.25
CA TYR A 11 -9.43 2.83 -25.03
C TYR A 11 -9.82 1.39 -24.66
N SER A 12 -10.35 0.63 -25.62
CA SER A 12 -10.75 -0.77 -25.44
C SER A 12 -9.57 -1.66 -25.06
N TYR A 13 -8.41 -1.43 -25.69
CA TYR A 13 -7.17 -2.14 -25.40
C TYR A 13 -6.64 -1.84 -23.99
N ILE A 14 -6.67 -0.58 -23.55
CA ILE A 14 -6.28 -0.23 -22.17
C ILE A 14 -7.27 -0.86 -21.18
N ALA A 15 -8.57 -0.79 -21.45
CA ALA A 15 -9.60 -1.37 -20.59
C ALA A 15 -9.47 -2.90 -20.44
N SER A 16 -9.09 -3.61 -21.50
CA SER A 16 -8.88 -5.06 -21.46
C SER A 16 -7.70 -5.49 -20.57
N HIS A 17 -6.80 -4.56 -20.21
CA HIS A 17 -5.67 -4.80 -19.32
C HIS A 17 -6.00 -4.58 -17.83
N THR A 18 -7.27 -4.38 -17.48
CA THR A 18 -7.72 -4.26 -16.07
C THR A 18 -7.46 -5.55 -15.31
N LYS A 19 -6.76 -5.48 -14.17
CA LYS A 19 -6.48 -6.66 -13.33
C LYS A 19 -7.29 -6.70 -12.03
N HIS A 20 -7.67 -5.54 -11.52
CA HIS A 20 -8.41 -5.41 -10.27
C HIS A 20 -9.57 -4.43 -10.46
N ILE A 21 -10.71 -4.74 -9.83
CA ILE A 21 -11.86 -3.84 -9.85
C ILE A 21 -11.51 -2.53 -9.14
N GLY A 22 -11.87 -1.39 -9.74
CA GLY A 22 -11.57 -0.06 -9.21
C GLY A 22 -10.14 0.44 -9.46
N GLU A 23 -9.36 -0.23 -10.32
CA GLU A 23 -8.05 0.27 -10.76
C GLU A 23 -8.19 1.57 -11.58
N SER A 24 -7.28 2.53 -11.40
CA SER A 24 -7.30 3.77 -12.18
C SER A 24 -6.71 3.56 -13.58
N ALA A 25 -7.19 4.31 -14.57
CA ALA A 25 -6.61 4.29 -15.92
C ALA A 25 -5.11 4.63 -15.92
N SER A 26 -4.67 5.48 -14.99
CA SER A 26 -3.25 5.81 -14.81
C SER A 26 -2.43 4.61 -14.35
N ASP A 27 -2.96 3.77 -13.45
CA ASP A 27 -2.26 2.57 -12.96
C ASP A 27 -2.13 1.51 -14.06
N ILE A 28 -3.19 1.32 -14.85
CA ILE A 28 -3.17 0.43 -16.01
C ILE A 28 -2.07 0.86 -17.00
N VAL A 29 -2.04 2.14 -17.37
CA VAL A 29 -1.06 2.68 -18.31
C VAL A 29 0.37 2.61 -17.75
N ARG A 30 0.58 2.92 -16.47
CA ARG A 30 1.90 2.79 -15.82
C ARG A 30 2.43 1.36 -15.88
N ARG A 31 1.57 0.37 -15.66
CA ARG A 31 1.91 -1.05 -15.78
C ARG A 31 2.26 -1.42 -17.22
N MET A 32 1.41 -1.05 -18.18
CA MET A 32 1.61 -1.38 -19.60
C MET A 32 2.91 -0.81 -20.16
N LEU A 33 3.27 0.42 -19.75
CA LEU A 33 4.45 1.11 -20.23
C LEU A 33 5.69 0.84 -19.37
N ASN A 34 5.59 -0.08 -18.41
CA ASN A 34 6.64 -0.36 -17.43
C ASN A 34 7.22 0.89 -16.75
N PHE A 35 6.41 1.94 -16.61
CA PHE A 35 6.74 3.15 -15.84
C PHE A 35 6.77 2.89 -14.33
N SER A 36 6.70 1.62 -13.91
CA SER A 36 7.14 1.24 -12.59
C SER A 36 8.62 1.58 -12.48
N ALA A 37 8.91 2.78 -11.99
CA ALA A 37 10.00 2.92 -11.05
C ALA A 37 9.89 1.73 -10.09
N THR A 38 11.00 1.03 -9.88
CA THR A 38 11.14 -0.03 -8.89
C THR A 38 10.84 0.53 -7.50
N THR A 39 9.59 0.81 -7.18
CA THR A 39 9.08 1.17 -5.86
C THR A 39 7.57 1.14 -5.90
N GLN A 40 7.07 0.00 -5.43
CA GLN A 40 6.09 -0.09 -4.36
C GLN A 40 4.78 -0.75 -4.81
N PRO A 41 4.60 -2.04 -4.44
CA PRO A 41 3.30 -2.67 -4.45
C PRO A 41 2.32 -1.80 -3.67
N THR A 42 1.15 -1.59 -4.24
CA THR A 42 -0.07 -1.44 -3.45
C THR A 42 -0.03 -2.47 -2.33
N ALA A 43 -0.18 -2.01 -1.09
CA ALA A 43 0.10 -2.75 0.13
C ALA A 43 -0.39 -4.20 0.09
N SER A 44 0.53 -5.12 -0.22
CA SER A 44 0.48 -6.55 0.06
C SER A 44 1.92 -7.06 0.02
N ALA A 45 2.60 -6.82 1.13
CA ALA A 45 3.75 -7.53 1.69
C ALA A 45 4.96 -7.93 0.80
N VAL A 46 6.15 -7.59 1.33
CA VAL A 46 7.47 -8.27 1.23
C VAL A 46 8.51 -7.71 0.23
N LYS A 47 9.63 -7.24 0.82
CA LYS A 47 11.02 -7.01 0.32
C LYS A 47 11.18 -5.99 -0.83
N GLY A 48 12.05 -5.00 -0.80
CA GLY A 48 13.15 -4.63 0.10
C GLY A 48 14.12 -3.75 -0.71
N THR A 49 14.54 -2.60 -0.19
CA THR A 49 15.60 -1.77 -0.79
C THR A 49 16.70 -1.59 0.24
N PRO A 50 17.99 -1.83 -0.08
CA PRO A 50 19.10 -1.64 0.84
C PRO A 50 19.78 -0.26 0.75
N ALA A 51 20.36 0.14 1.89
CA ALA A 51 21.40 1.16 2.16
C ALA A 51 20.95 2.64 2.17
N ALA A 52 21.31 3.49 3.16
CA ALA A 52 22.45 3.48 4.09
C ALA A 52 22.14 4.19 5.44
N GLN A 53 22.87 3.81 6.49
CA GLN A 53 22.74 4.22 7.91
C GLN A 53 23.49 5.55 8.23
N PRO A 54 23.39 6.11 9.46
CA PRO A 54 24.26 5.65 10.57
C PRO A 54 23.61 5.53 11.97
N VAL A 55 23.92 4.41 12.63
CA VAL A 55 24.33 4.18 14.03
C VAL A 55 23.54 4.79 15.20
N ALA A 56 22.77 3.95 15.92
CA ALA A 56 22.65 3.94 17.38
C ALA A 56 22.14 2.57 17.87
N GLU A 57 22.76 2.06 18.93
CA GLU A 57 22.60 0.75 19.55
C GLU A 57 21.21 0.53 20.19
N ALA A 58 20.45 -0.51 19.79
CA ALA A 58 19.44 -1.19 20.63
C ALA A 58 18.75 -2.38 19.94
N LYS A 59 18.98 -3.59 20.50
CA LYS A 59 18.08 -4.77 20.55
C LYS A 59 17.68 -5.43 19.21
N PRO A 60 17.53 -6.77 19.13
CA PRO A 60 17.10 -7.44 17.89
C PRO A 60 15.69 -6.96 17.52
N VAL A 61 15.61 -6.01 16.57
CA VAL A 61 14.36 -5.58 15.96
C VAL A 61 13.90 -6.72 15.09
N ASN A 62 13.04 -7.56 15.64
CA ASN A 62 12.27 -8.47 14.83
C ASN A 62 11.00 -7.72 14.46
N PRO A 63 10.95 -7.08 13.27
CA PRO A 63 9.92 -6.10 12.91
C PRO A 63 8.51 -6.70 12.93
N VAL A 64 8.41 -8.03 12.86
CA VAL A 64 7.14 -8.75 13.01
C VAL A 64 6.69 -8.78 14.47
N LYS A 65 7.60 -9.10 15.41
CA LYS A 65 7.27 -9.13 16.84
C LYS A 65 6.89 -7.74 17.36
N ASP A 66 7.53 -6.70 16.85
CA ASP A 66 7.23 -5.32 17.24
C ASP A 66 5.85 -4.88 16.73
N LYS A 67 5.48 -5.25 15.48
CA LYS A 67 4.11 -5.04 14.96
C LYS A 67 3.07 -5.77 15.80
N VAL A 68 3.32 -7.04 16.15
CA VAL A 68 2.39 -7.83 16.98
C VAL A 68 2.24 -7.20 18.38
N ARG A 69 3.33 -6.72 18.98
CA ARG A 69 3.28 -6.02 20.26
C ARG A 69 2.47 -4.73 20.16
N ALA A 70 2.74 -3.89 19.17
CA ALA A 70 2.01 -2.64 18.95
C ALA A 70 0.49 -2.88 18.75
N MET A 71 0.12 -3.89 17.97
CA MET A 71 -1.29 -4.27 17.81
C MET A 71 -1.91 -4.77 19.11
N ARG A 72 -1.17 -5.55 19.93
CA ARG A 72 -1.67 -6.01 21.23
C ARG A 72 -1.88 -4.86 22.20
N GLU A 73 -0.97 -3.89 22.23
CA GLU A 73 -1.11 -2.69 23.08
C GLU A 73 -2.28 -1.82 22.63
N LEU A 74 -2.46 -1.60 21.33
CA LEU A 74 -3.61 -0.87 20.78
C LEU A 74 -4.94 -1.54 21.15
N LEU A 75 -5.05 -2.86 21.02
CA LEU A 75 -6.29 -3.59 21.34
C LEU A 75 -6.60 -3.63 22.85
N LEU A 76 -5.59 -3.40 23.70
CA LEU A 76 -5.74 -3.37 25.16
C LEU A 76 -5.85 -1.94 25.71
N SER A 77 -5.79 -0.90 24.86
CA SER A 77 -5.89 0.48 25.31
C SER A 77 -7.33 0.83 25.67
N ASP A 78 -7.49 1.66 26.71
CA ASP A 78 -8.79 2.16 27.13
C ASP A 78 -9.46 2.98 26.02
N GLU A 79 -8.66 3.75 25.26
CA GLU A 79 -9.12 4.51 24.10
C GLU A 79 -9.81 3.61 23.06
N TYR A 80 -9.23 2.45 22.74
CA TYR A 80 -9.83 1.51 21.79
C TYR A 80 -11.06 0.80 22.38
N ALA A 81 -11.04 0.50 23.68
CA ALA A 81 -12.16 -0.13 24.39
C ALA A 81 -13.39 0.79 24.49
N GLU A 82 -13.19 2.11 24.61
CA GLU A 82 -14.26 3.11 24.64
C GLU A 82 -14.96 3.28 23.29
N GLN A 83 -14.34 2.88 22.18
CA GLN A 83 -14.92 2.99 20.83
C GLN A 83 -16.06 2.01 20.59
N LYS A 84 -17.30 2.47 20.81
CA LYS A 84 -18.51 1.64 20.60
C LYS A 84 -18.78 1.35 19.12
N LYS A 85 -18.47 2.28 18.20
CA LYS A 85 -18.77 2.15 16.77
C LYS A 85 -17.68 1.35 16.05
N ALA A 86 -18.09 0.36 15.25
CA ALA A 86 -17.16 -0.45 14.45
C ALA A 86 -16.33 0.39 13.47
N VAL A 87 -16.94 1.42 12.86
CA VAL A 87 -16.22 2.31 11.93
C VAL A 87 -15.09 3.09 12.61
N ILE A 88 -15.25 3.50 13.87
CA ILE A 88 -14.20 4.26 14.56
C ILE A 88 -13.05 3.34 14.96
N ARG A 89 -13.35 2.07 15.29
CA ARG A 89 -12.33 1.05 15.51
C ARG A 89 -11.56 0.64 14.25
N PHE A 90 -12.08 0.97 13.07
CA PHE A 90 -11.48 0.64 11.77
C PHE A 90 -10.58 1.74 11.22
N MET A 91 -10.94 3.02 11.42
CA MET A 91 -10.15 4.18 11.01
C MET A 91 -8.85 4.29 11.82
#